data_AF-A0A1H7IXW8-F1
#
_entry.id   AF-A0A1H7IXW8-F1
#
_cell.length_a   1.000
_cell.length_b   1.000
_cell.length_c   1.000
_cell.angle_alpha   90.00
_cell.angle_beta   90.00
_cell.angle_gamma   90.00
#
_symmetry.space_group_name_H-M   'P 1'
#
loop_
_entity.id
_entity.type
_entity.pdbx_description
1 polymer ?
#
loop_
_entity_poly.entity_id
_entity_poly.type
_entity_poly.pdbx_seq_one_letter_code
_entity_poly.pdbx_strand_id
1 'polypeptide(L)' 'MLRMRLKASDNPLSPTRALEIARKIQFHQVLLHRRETASGLTKLKPEQRDLFEAIGLPAPTASRL' A
#
# COMPACT_ATOMS: atom_id res chain seq x y z
N MET A 1 10.44 -6.66 12.50
CA MET A 1 8.99 -6.41 12.72
C MET A 1 8.10 -7.03 11.66
N LEU A 2 8.27 -6.76 10.35
CA LEU A 2 7.38 -7.28 9.29
C LEU A 2 7.15 -8.80 9.34
N ARG A 3 8.23 -9.60 9.43
CA ARG A 3 8.13 -11.07 9.54
C ARG A 3 7.27 -11.53 10.72
N MET A 4 7.39 -10.86 11.87
CA MET A 4 6.62 -11.21 13.07
C MET A 4 5.15 -10.88 12.91
N ARG A 5 4.83 -9.77 12.25
CA ARG A 5 3.45 -9.37 11.97
C ARG A 5 2.77 -10.32 10.97
N LEU A 6 3.47 -10.71 9.91
CA LEU A 6 2.97 -11.71 8.95
C LEU A 6 2.72 -13.06 9.62
N LYS A 7 3.62 -13.50 10.51
CA LYS A 7 3.43 -14.73 11.28
C LYS A 7 2.23 -14.63 12.24
N ALA A 8 2.05 -13.49 12.90
CA ALA A 8 0.96 -13.28 13.85
C ALA A 8 -0.42 -13.27 13.18
N SER A 9 -0.50 -12.89 11.91
CA SER A 9 -1.74 -12.93 11.11
C SER A 9 -1.92 -14.22 10.29
N ASP A 10 -1.10 -15.25 10.56
CA ASP A 10 -1.06 -16.51 9.79
C ASP A 10 -0.95 -16.29 8.28
N ASN A 11 -0.29 -15.20 7.88
CA ASN A 11 -0.17 -14.82 6.48
C ASN A 11 0.92 -15.67 5.80
N PRO A 12 0.62 -16.35 4.67
CA PRO A 12 1.55 -17.27 4.03
C PRO A 12 2.71 -16.56 3.29
N LEU A 13 2.67 -15.23 3.17
CA LEU A 13 3.68 -14.46 2.44
C LEU A 13 5.00 -14.41 3.19
N SER A 14 6.10 -14.58 2.44
CA SER A 14 7.42 -14.24 2.95
C SER A 14 7.57 -12.72 3.09
N PRO A 15 8.43 -12.22 3.99
CA PRO A 15 8.69 -10.79 4.13
C PRO A 15 9.11 -10.11 2.81
N THR A 16 9.92 -10.79 2.01
CA THR A 16 10.34 -10.29 0.68
C THR A 16 9.15 -10.15 -0.25
N ARG A 17 8.28 -11.16 -0.30
CA ARG A 17 7.10 -11.14 -1.17
C ARG A 17 6.09 -10.06 -0.76
N ALA A 18 5.88 -9.88 0.54
CA ALA A 18 5.07 -8.79 1.07
C ALA A 18 5.59 -7.41 0.63
N LEU A 19 6.91 -7.19 0.70
CA LEU A 19 7.53 -5.93 0.24
C LEU A 19 7.39 -5.74 -1.27
N GLU A 20 7.51 -6.79 -2.07
CA GLU A 20 7.27 -6.72 -3.52
C GLU A 20 5.84 -6.28 -3.85
N ILE A 21 4.84 -6.80 -3.13
CA ILE A 21 3.43 -6.45 -3.30
C ILE A 21 3.19 -4.98 -2.92
N ALA A 22 3.75 -4.55 -1.78
CA ALA A 22 3.63 -3.17 -1.30
C ALA A 22 4.30 -2.17 -2.26
N ARG A 23 5.47 -2.52 -2.82
CA ARG A 23 6.21 -1.67 -3.78
C ARG A 23 5.46 -1.42 -5.10
N LYS A 24 4.50 -2.27 -5.46
CA LYS A 24 3.66 -2.08 -6.65
C LYS A 24 2.58 -1.02 -6.46
N ILE A 25 2.40 -0.51 -5.26
CA ILE A 25 1.45 0.56 -4.98
C ILE A 25 2.08 1.87 -5.44
N GLN A 26 1.43 2.52 -6.40
CA GLN A 26 1.92 3.76 -6.98
C GLN A 26 1.07 4.94 -6.52
N PHE A 27 1.76 5.97 -6.05
CA PHE A 27 1.20 7.29 -5.83
C PHE A 27 1.50 8.14 -7.05
N HIS A 28 0.46 8.76 -7.60
CA HIS A 28 0.54 9.66 -8.73
C HIS A 28 0.19 11.06 -8.28
N GLN A 29 0.96 12.04 -8.75
CA GLN A 29 0.65 13.45 -8.58
C GLN A 29 0.73 14.10 -9.96
N VAL A 30 -0.34 14.78 -10.36
CA VAL A 30 -0.42 15.45 -11.66
C VAL A 30 -0.76 16.92 -11.45
N LEU A 31 -0.14 17.79 -12.25
CA LEU A 31 -0.42 19.22 -12.27
C LEU A 31 -1.48 19.49 -13.36
N LEU A 32 -2.68 19.88 -12.93
CA LEU A 32 -3.78 20.30 -13.79
C LEU A 32 -3.71 21.81 -14.01
N HIS A 33 -3.74 22.23 -15.28
CA HIS A 33 -3.83 23.64 -15.70
C HIS A 33 -2.80 24.59 -15.04
N ARG A 34 -1.64 24.06 -14.62
CA ARG A 34 -0.57 24.79 -13.91
C ARG A 34 -0.98 25.52 -12.63
N ARG A 35 -2.15 25.20 -12.07
CA ARG A 35 -2.68 25.83 -10.84
C ARG A 35 -3.18 24.82 -9.81
N GLU A 36 -3.62 23.65 -10.26
CA GLU A 36 -4.18 22.64 -9.38
C GLU A 36 -3.31 21.39 -9.41
N THR A 37 -3.09 20.81 -8.24
CA THR A 37 -2.39 19.52 -8.13
C THR A 37 -3.42 18.47 -7.75
N ALA A 38 -3.57 17.45 -8.58
CA ALA A 38 -4.36 16.27 -8.24
C ALA A 38 -3.43 15.13 -7.82
N SER A 39 -3.61 14.63 -6.60
CA SER A 39 -2.96 13.40 -6.14
C SER A 39 -3.93 12.22 -6.25
N GLY A 40 -3.40 11.07 -6.65
CA GLY A 40 -4.16 9.85 -6.85
C GLY A 40 -3.36 8.64 -6.41
N LEU A 41 -4.03 7.66 -5.81
CA LEU A 41 -3.47 6.34 -5.57
C LEU A 41 -4.02 5.40 -6.63
N THR A 42 -3.17 4.57 -7.23
CA THR A 42 -3.68 3.49 -8.09
C THR A 42 -4.61 2.59 -7.28
N LYS A 43 -5.70 2.13 -7.89
CA LYS A 43 -6.67 1.25 -7.21
C LYS A 43 -5.95 0.06 -6.58
N LEU A 44 -6.00 -0.04 -5.25
CA LEU A 44 -5.40 -1.15 -4.52
C LEU A 44 -6.09 -2.45 -4.91
N LYS A 45 -5.29 -3.45 -5.26
CA LYS A 45 -5.79 -4.82 -5.46
C LYS A 45 -6.21 -5.42 -4.11
N PRO A 46 -7.14 -6.40 -4.08
CA PRO A 46 -7.52 -7.10 -2.86
C PRO A 46 -6.30 -7.61 -2.07
N GLU A 47 -5.38 -8.31 -2.74
CA GLU A 47 -4.13 -8.81 -2.15
C GLU A 47 -3.29 -7.71 -1.47
N GLN A 48 -3.28 -6.49 -2.02
CA GLN A 48 -2.56 -5.36 -1.42
C GLN A 48 -3.29 -4.85 -0.17
N ARG A 49 -4.62 -4.81 -0.17
CA ARG A 49 -5.42 -4.39 0.99
C ARG A 49 -5.28 -5.40 2.13
N ASP A 50 -5.41 -6.68 1.82
CA ASP A 50 -5.31 -7.78 2.78
C ASP A 50 -3.92 -7.80 3.44
N LEU A 51 -2.87 -7.42 2.69
CA LEU A 51 -1.52 -7.26 3.23
C LEU A 51 -1.44 -6.17 4.31
N PHE A 52 -2.05 -5.00 4.11
CA PHE A 52 -2.03 -3.91 5.12
C PHE A 52 -2.80 -4.31 6.38
N GLU A 53 -3.95 -4.97 6.20
CA GLU A 53 -4.72 -5.52 7.32
C GLU A 53 -3.92 -6.57 8.10
N ALA A 54 -3.30 -7.52 7.39
CA ALA A 54 -2.48 -8.58 8.00
C ALA A 54 -1.27 -8.06 8.78
N ILE A 55 -0.74 -6.89 8.44
CA ILE A 55 0.40 -6.27 9.13
C ILE A 55 -0.01 -5.14 10.07
N GLY A 56 -1.32 -4.94 10.29
CA GLY A 56 -1.88 -3.94 11.20
C GLY A 56 -1.48 -2.51 10.83
N LEU A 57 -1.45 -2.20 9.53
CA LEU A 57 -1.19 -0.86 9.01
C LEU A 57 -2.42 -0.34 8.29
N PRO A 58 -2.70 0.98 8.31
CA PRO A 58 -3.78 1.55 7.51
C PRO A 58 -3.46 1.38 6.02
N ALA A 59 -4.49 1.10 5.23
CA ALA A 59 -4.36 1.10 3.78
C ALA A 59 -3.99 2.52 3.28
N PRO A 60 -3.09 2.64 2.29
CA PRO A 60 -2.71 3.94 1.75
C PRO A 60 -3.91 4.64 1.11
N THR A 61 -3.98 5.97 1.28
CA THR A 61 -5.02 6.84 0.72
C THR A 61 -4.42 7.85 -0.25
N ALA A 62 -5.23 8.34 -1.21
CA ALA A 62 -4.78 9.29 -2.23
C ALA A 62 -4.43 10.69 -1.67
N SER A 63 -4.95 11.01 -0.49
CA SER A 63 -4.54 12.18 0.28
C SER A 63 -3.33 11.77 1.13
N ARG A 64 -2.16 12.34 0.82
CA ARG A 64 -1.01 12.32 1.72
C ARG A 64 -1.24 13.45 2.73
N LEU A 65 -1.08 13.14 4.02
CA LEU A 65 -0.99 14.14 5.10
C LEU A 65 0.08 15.19 4.78
#